data_AF-A0A1G2CBC7-F1
#
_entry.id   AF-A0A1G2CBC7-F1
#
_cell.length_a   1.000
_cell.length_b   1.000
_cell.length_c   1.000
_cell.angle_alpha   90.00
_cell.angle_beta   90.00
_cell.angle_gamma   90.00
#
_symmetry.space_group_name_H-M   'P 1'
#
loop_
_entity.id
_entity.type
_entity.pdbx_description
1 polymer ?
#
loop_
_entity_poly.entity_id
_entity_poly.type
_entity_poly.pdbx_seq_one_letter_code
_entity_poly.pdbx_strand_id
1 'polypeptide(L)'
;MANLHLLDNVRNTLTDLPEDERIKVSKHIHLLESGVMEKVVIKTLKGKIKELIVQQYRLIFFRKNEMTYVVDIFKKQSQKTPVRIIDRAEKIYNLL
;
A
#
# COMPACT_ATOMS: atom_id res chain seq x y z
N MET A 1 -18.67 6.69 0.59
CA MET A 1 -17.71 7.17 -0.43
C MET A 1 -16.46 6.33 -0.32
N ALA A 2 -15.78 6.04 -1.43
CA ALA A 2 -14.55 5.25 -1.43
C ALA A 2 -13.43 6.05 -0.76
N ASN A 3 -12.96 5.57 0.39
CA ASN A 3 -11.95 6.23 1.22
C ASN A 3 -10.54 5.72 0.90
N LEU A 4 -10.26 5.53 -0.39
CA LEU A 4 -9.02 4.98 -0.92
C LEU A 4 -8.56 5.72 -2.18
N HIS A 5 -7.29 6.11 -2.20
CA HIS A 5 -6.60 6.67 -3.35
C HIS A 5 -5.38 5.83 -3.70
N LEU A 6 -5.37 5.26 -4.91
CA LEU A 6 -4.22 4.57 -5.49
C LEU A 6 -3.49 5.51 -6.46
N LEU A 7 -2.19 5.73 -6.24
CA LEU A 7 -1.34 6.42 -7.20
C LEU A 7 -1.15 5.60 -8.49
N ASP A 8 -0.86 6.28 -9.59
CA ASP A 8 -0.79 5.67 -10.93
C ASP A 8 0.25 4.55 -11.02
N ASN A 9 1.40 4.67 -10.36
CA ASN A 9 2.39 3.59 -10.31
C ASN A 9 1.82 2.31 -9.68
N VAL A 10 0.92 2.46 -8.69
CA VAL A 10 0.26 1.32 -8.05
C VAL A 10 -0.74 0.70 -9.02
N ARG A 11 -1.56 1.51 -9.68
CA ARG A 11 -2.55 1.02 -10.67
C ARG A 11 -1.87 0.26 -11.81
N ASN A 12 -0.81 0.83 -12.37
CA ASN A 12 -0.04 0.23 -13.45
C ASN A 12 0.62 -1.09 -13.01
N THR A 13 1.19 -1.12 -11.80
CA THR A 13 1.77 -2.37 -11.29
C THR A 13 0.69 -3.44 -11.11
N LEU A 14 -0.50 -3.08 -10.62
CA LEU A 14 -1.60 -4.04 -10.44
C LEU A 14 -2.08 -4.62 -11.78
N THR A 15 -2.11 -3.84 -12.86
CA THR A 15 -2.49 -4.35 -14.19
C THR A 15 -1.50 -5.35 -14.73
N ASP A 16 -0.22 -5.19 -14.39
CA ASP A 16 0.87 -6.05 -14.86
C ASP A 16 1.03 -7.33 -14.03
N LEU A 17 0.31 -7.46 -12.90
CA LEU A 17 0.36 -8.67 -12.08
C LEU A 17 -0.34 -9.86 -12.76
N PRO A 18 0.19 -11.09 -12.57
CA PRO A 18 -0.54 -12.32 -12.85
C PRO A 18 -1.93 -12.28 -12.21
N GLU A 19 -2.94 -12.81 -12.89
CA GLU A 19 -4.34 -12.65 -12.48
C GLU A 19 -4.60 -13.16 -11.05
N ASP A 20 -4.05 -14.32 -10.68
CA ASP A 20 -4.24 -14.91 -9.36
C ASP A 20 -3.61 -14.06 -8.25
N GLU A 21 -2.48 -13.42 -8.53
CA GLU A 21 -1.80 -12.49 -7.61
C GLU A 21 -2.55 -11.16 -7.54
N ARG A 22 -2.99 -10.63 -8.69
CA ARG A 22 -3.79 -9.40 -8.80
C ARG A 22 -5.07 -9.50 -7.97
N ILE A 23 -5.81 -10.61 -8.07
CA ILE A 23 -7.04 -10.84 -7.30
C ILE A 23 -6.74 -10.78 -5.80
N LYS A 24 -5.65 -11.42 -5.34
CA LYS A 24 -5.27 -11.43 -3.93
C LYS A 24 -4.91 -10.03 -3.43
N VAL A 25 -4.11 -9.28 -4.19
CA VAL A 25 -3.72 -7.91 -3.85
C VAL A 25 -4.94 -6.99 -3.83
N SER A 26 -5.78 -7.03 -4.86
CA SER A 26 -7.01 -6.22 -4.94
C SER A 26 -7.97 -6.50 -3.79
N LYS A 27 -8.12 -7.77 -3.37
CA LYS A 27 -8.93 -8.12 -2.19
C LYS A 27 -8.40 -7.44 -0.92
N HIS A 28 -7.09 -7.40 -0.72
CA HIS A 28 -6.50 -6.75 0.46
C HIS A 28 -6.60 -5.22 0.40
N ILE A 29 -6.49 -4.63 -0.81
CA ILE A 29 -6.74 -3.20 -1.01
C ILE A 29 -8.20 -2.86 -0.65
N HIS A 30 -9.16 -3.70 -1.03
CA HIS A 30 -10.57 -3.50 -0.67
C HIS A 30 -10.82 -3.65 0.84
N LEU A 31 -10.12 -4.55 1.52
CA LEU A 31 -10.15 -4.62 2.99
C LEU A 31 -9.59 -3.35 3.63
N LEU A 32 -8.54 -2.76 3.03
CA LEU A 32 -7.95 -1.49 3.46
C LEU A 32 -8.94 -0.33 3.33
N GLU A 33 -9.65 -0.27 2.21
CA GLU A 33 -10.70 0.71 1.88
C GLU A 33 -11.90 0.60 2.84
N SER A 34 -12.38 -0.62 3.11
CA SER A 34 -13.50 -0.88 4.02
C SER A 34 -13.14 -0.72 5.50
N GLY A 35 -11.86 -0.49 5.82
CA GLY A 35 -11.39 -0.24 7.17
C GLY A 35 -11.26 -1.49 8.04
N VAL A 36 -11.40 -2.68 7.46
CA VAL A 36 -11.34 -4.00 8.11
C VAL A 36 -9.87 -4.40 8.33
N MET A 37 -9.19 -3.64 9.19
CA MET A 37 -7.73 -3.70 9.40
C MET A 37 -7.27 -4.97 10.11
N GLU A 38 -8.16 -5.63 10.86
CA GLU A 38 -7.90 -6.90 11.55
C GLU A 38 -7.74 -8.09 10.61
N LYS A 39 -8.19 -7.98 9.35
CA LYS A 39 -8.07 -9.03 8.33
C LYS A 39 -6.83 -8.89 7.46
N VAL A 40 -5.96 -7.93 7.75
CA VAL A 40 -4.76 -7.66 6.96
C VAL A 40 -3.52 -7.56 7.85
N VAL A 41 -2.37 -7.97 7.30
CA VAL A 41 -1.10 -7.85 8.01
C VAL A 41 -0.49 -6.50 7.69
N ILE A 42 -0.41 -5.63 8.71
CA ILE A 42 0.14 -4.28 8.58
C ILE A 42 1.35 -4.12 9.49
N LYS A 43 2.39 -3.48 8.95
CA LYS A 43 3.57 -3.07 9.69
C LYS A 43 3.74 -1.55 9.62
N THR A 44 4.01 -0.91 10.75
CA THR A 44 4.45 0.50 10.73
C THR A 44 5.91 0.57 10.29
N LEU A 45 6.20 1.38 9.27
CA LEU A 45 7.57 1.61 8.80
C LEU A 45 8.19 2.83 9.47
N LYS A 46 7.49 3.97 9.42
CA LYS A 46 7.95 5.24 10.01
C LYS A 46 6.77 6.18 10.20
N GLY A 47 6.53 6.63 11.44
CA GLY A 47 5.45 7.56 11.76
C GLY A 47 4.09 7.08 11.26
N LYS A 48 3.52 7.80 10.28
CA LYS A 48 2.22 7.48 9.65
C LYS A 48 2.33 6.52 8.46
N ILE A 49 3.53 6.26 7.98
CA ILE A 49 3.80 5.38 6.83
C ILE A 49 3.75 3.92 7.28
N LYS A 50 2.90 3.15 6.62
CA LYS A 50 2.60 1.76 6.90
C LYS A 50 2.84 0.90 5.66
N GLU A 51 3.10 -0.37 5.90
CA GLU A 51 3.26 -1.41 4.92
C GLU A 51 2.13 -2.42 5.09
N LEU A 52 1.37 -2.66 4.04
CA LEU A 52 0.44 -3.77 3.92
C LEU A 52 1.18 -4.95 3.27
N ILE A 53 1.16 -6.10 3.94
CA ILE A 53 1.84 -7.31 3.51
C ILE A 53 0.84 -8.25 2.83
N VAL A 54 1.07 -8.55 1.55
CA VAL A 54 0.25 -9.50 0.77
C VAL A 54 1.16 -10.47 0.05
N GLN A 55 1.33 -11.68 0.58
CA GLN A 55 2.27 -12.68 0.05
C GLN A 55 3.67 -12.07 -0.14
N GLN A 56 4.16 -12.04 -1.37
CA GLN A 56 5.43 -11.44 -1.78
C GLN A 56 5.37 -9.94 -2.03
N TYR A 57 4.17 -9.34 -2.10
CA TYR A 57 3.98 -7.92 -2.35
C TYR A 57 3.93 -7.11 -1.07
N ARG A 58 4.42 -5.88 -1.17
CA ARG A 58 4.37 -4.86 -0.12
C ARG A 58 3.76 -3.62 -0.71
N LEU A 59 2.65 -3.18 -0.11
CA LEU A 59 1.97 -1.96 -0.48
C LEU A 59 2.27 -0.92 0.58
N ILE A 60 2.78 0.23 0.17
CA ILE A 60 3.10 1.33 1.08
C ILE A 60 1.93 2.29 1.09
N PHE A 61 1.45 2.60 2.29
CA PHE A 61 0.27 3.43 2.45
C PHE A 61 0.33 4.29 3.72
N PHE A 62 -0.53 5.29 3.76
CA PHE A 62 -0.83 6.06 4.97
C PHE A 62 -2.30 6.47 4.98
N ARG A 63 -2.77 6.89 6.16
CA ARG A 63 -4.09 7.51 6.32
C ARG A 63 -3.91 8.99 6.64
N LYS A 64 -4.65 9.85 5.95
CA LYS A 64 -4.73 11.28 6.22
C LYS A 64 -6.20 11.70 6.16
N ASN A 65 -6.70 12.25 7.26
CA ASN A 65 -8.13 12.46 7.48
C ASN A 65 -8.88 11.13 7.31
N GLU A 66 -9.96 11.11 6.53
CA GLU A 66 -10.74 9.89 6.25
C GLU A 66 -10.22 9.10 5.04
N MET A 67 -9.15 9.55 4.38
CA MET A 67 -8.65 8.96 3.14
C MET A 67 -7.42 8.07 3.38
N THR A 68 -7.41 6.91 2.74
CA THR A 68 -6.24 6.01 2.69
C THR A 68 -5.51 6.19 1.36
N TYR A 69 -4.22 6.48 1.39
CA TYR A 69 -3.39 6.66 0.20
C TYR A 69 -2.43 5.49 0.07
N VAL A 70 -2.52 4.73 -1.02
CA VAL A 70 -1.53 3.70 -1.37
C VAL A 70 -0.60 4.30 -2.41
N VAL A 71 0.67 4.44 -2.03
CA VAL A 71 1.64 5.25 -2.76
C VAL A 71 2.70 4.45 -3.49
N ASP A 72 2.90 3.21 -3.10
CA ASP A 72 3.83 2.32 -3.77
C ASP A 72 3.42 0.85 -3.60
N ILE A 73 3.88 0.02 -4.54
CA ILE A 73 3.75 -1.42 -4.50
C ILE A 73 5.00 -2.05 -5.10
N PHE A 74 5.54 -3.05 -4.43
CA PHE A 74 6.70 -3.78 -4.95
C PHE A 74 6.70 -5.22 -4.47
N LYS A 75 7.34 -6.09 -5.26
CA LYS A 75 7.67 -7.46 -4.83
C LYS A 75 8.88 -7.41 -3.89
N LYS A 76 8.77 -7.99 -2.71
CA LYS A 76 9.83 -8.03 -1.70
C LYS A 76 11.03 -8.82 -2.23
N GLN A 77 12.16 -8.14 -2.38
CA GLN A 77 13.43 -8.74 -2.81
C GLN A 77 14.47 -8.82 -1.68
N SER A 78 14.34 -7.97 -0.65
CA SER A 78 15.25 -7.85 0.48
C SER A 78 14.54 -8.02 1.82
N GLN A 79 15.29 -8.24 2.91
CA GLN A 79 14.70 -8.39 4.24
C GLN A 79 13.93 -7.13 4.70
N LYS A 80 14.47 -5.94 4.39
CA LYS A 80 13.92 -4.63 4.77
C LYS A 80 13.33 -3.91 3.56
N THR A 81 12.31 -3.08 3.82
CA THR A 81 11.74 -2.13 2.86
C THR A 81 12.80 -1.08 2.49
N PRO A 82 13.03 -0.81 1.19
CA PRO A 82 14.01 0.19 0.77
C PRO A 82 13.70 1.58 1.33
N VAL A 83 14.70 2.25 1.92
CA VAL A 83 14.57 3.58 2.53
C VAL A 83 13.97 4.61 1.56
N ARG A 84 14.40 4.58 0.28
CA ARG A 84 13.88 5.47 -0.77
C ARG A 84 12.36 5.45 -0.92
N ILE A 85 11.71 4.31 -0.67
CA ILE A 85 10.26 4.16 -0.78
C ILE A 85 9.58 4.82 0.43
N ILE A 86 10.16 4.67 1.62
CA ILE A 86 9.68 5.31 2.85
C ILE A 86 9.80 6.83 2.71
N ASP A 87 10.95 7.34 2.28
CA ASP A 87 11.18 8.78 2.10
C ASP A 87 10.23 9.38 1.06
N ARG A 88 9.97 8.66 -0.04
CA ARG A 88 8.98 9.07 -1.05
C ARG A 88 7.58 9.14 -0.45
N ALA A 89 7.18 8.13 0.33
CA ALA A 89 5.88 8.10 0.98
C ALA A 89 5.71 9.25 1.98
N GLU A 90 6.75 9.57 2.76
CA GLU A 90 6.74 10.73 3.66
C GLU A 90 6.64 12.05 2.90
N LYS A 91 7.37 12.22 1.79
CA LYS A 91 7.25 13.41 0.95
C LYS A 91 5.82 13.60 0.44
N ILE A 92 5.18 12.54 -0.05
CA ILE A 92 3.78 12.60 -0.52
C ILE A 92 2.84 12.95 0.65
N TYR A 93 3.01 12.32 1.82
CA TYR A 93 2.19 12.63 3.00
C TYR A 93 2.24 14.10 3.43
N ASN A 94 3.42 14.71 3.34
CA ASN A 94 3.65 16.11 3.70
C ASN A 94 3.13 17.12 2.66
N LEU A 95 2.91 16.68 1.41
CA LEU A 95 2.38 17.52 0.32
C LEU A 95 0.85 17.50 0.23
N LEU A 96 0.23 16.41 0.71
CA LEU A 96 -1.23 16.32 0.91
C LEU A 96 -1.65 17.10 2.16
#